data_AF-A0A382YHX0-F1
#
_entry.id   AF-A0A382YHX0-F1
#
_cell.length_a   1.000
_cell.length_b   1.000
_cell.length_c   1.000
_cell.angle_alpha   90.00
_cell.angle_beta   90.00
_cell.angle_gamma   90.00
#
_symmetry.space_group_name_H-M   'P 1'
#
loop_
_entity.id
_entity.type
_entity.pdbx_description
1 polymer ?
#
loop_
_entity_poly.entity_id
_entity_poly.type
_entity_poly.pdbx_seq_one_letter_code
_entity_poly.pdbx_strand_id
1 'polypeptide(L)'
;ALKKIRNSKSKQEAHYKLKKGFKLDDEQVSAVLEIPLYRLVAMEVEKILEEQKEKSKEKKQTQSILKSDKKIWDIVQKELHEIDEKFGDKRRTKIKTIELVEYNAEDFIEHEDAYLVLSKNGWLRKFKTLVEPGTLKYKENDSFLTTVKVNTREFVAFFTSRGMVYVFKLYNLPYTRAGFGEPVQNLFKFADGEKVISMLSLDPAELAAAGQIPPTKDSSNKSSRQTRLSFADKNKGGLEGIIIGSSGYGFRFPLSNLVETSRS
;
A
#
# COMPACT_ATOMS: atom_id res chain seq x y z
N ALA A 1 32.13 -79.64 12.24
CA ALA A 1 31.04 -79.56 13.25
C ALA A 1 30.46 -80.94 13.60
N LEU A 2 30.01 -81.73 12.61
CA LEU A 2 29.31 -83.01 12.81
C LEU A 2 30.00 -84.02 13.76
N LYS A 3 31.33 -84.21 13.65
CA LYS A 3 32.09 -85.09 14.56
C LYS A 3 31.99 -84.66 16.04
N LYS A 4 31.96 -83.36 16.33
CA LYS A 4 31.82 -82.83 17.70
C LYS A 4 30.40 -83.01 18.25
N ILE A 5 29.38 -82.91 17.38
CA ILE A 5 27.97 -83.12 17.74
C ILE A 5 27.74 -84.61 18.07
N ARG A 6 28.22 -85.53 17.22
CA ARG A 6 28.07 -86.98 17.42
C ARG A 6 28.80 -87.52 18.66
N ASN A 7 29.91 -86.89 19.07
CA ASN A 7 30.70 -87.29 20.24
C ASN A 7 30.25 -86.63 21.56
N SER A 8 29.10 -85.94 21.59
CA SER A 8 28.58 -85.27 22.78
C SER A 8 27.36 -85.98 23.32
N LYS A 9 27.22 -86.06 24.65
CA LYS A 9 26.15 -86.82 25.32
C LYS A 9 24.85 -86.02 25.47
N SER A 10 24.90 -84.69 25.43
CA SER A 10 23.72 -83.82 25.54
C SER A 10 23.77 -82.61 24.59
N LYS A 11 22.60 -82.00 24.32
CA LYS A 11 22.48 -80.77 23.51
C LYS A 11 23.33 -79.63 24.09
N GLN A 12 23.36 -79.50 25.41
CA GLN A 12 24.16 -78.48 26.12
C GLN A 12 25.68 -78.74 25.98
N GLU A 13 26.12 -80.00 26.04
CA GLU A 13 27.53 -80.34 25.87
C GLU A 13 28.00 -80.09 24.41
N ALA A 14 27.16 -80.42 23.43
CA ALA A 14 27.42 -80.12 22.03
C ALA A 14 27.51 -78.61 21.79
N HIS A 15 26.60 -77.84 22.40
CA HIS A 15 26.58 -76.38 22.36
C HIS A 15 27.89 -75.77 22.90
N TYR A 16 28.32 -76.15 24.11
CA TYR A 16 29.57 -75.67 24.70
C TYR A 16 30.82 -76.03 23.87
N LYS A 17 30.89 -77.26 23.34
CA LYS A 17 32.02 -77.70 22.49
C LYS A 17 32.07 -76.99 21.14
N LEU A 18 30.93 -76.65 20.55
CA LEU A 18 30.85 -75.86 19.32
C LEU A 18 31.23 -74.40 19.57
N LYS A 19 30.69 -73.79 20.63
CA LYS A 19 31.02 -72.44 21.09
C LYS A 19 32.53 -72.27 21.27
N LYS A 20 33.15 -73.11 22.11
CA LYS A 20 34.60 -73.06 22.37
C LYS A 20 35.44 -73.42 21.15
N GLY A 21 34.95 -74.32 20.30
CA GLY A 21 35.69 -74.86 19.17
C GLY A 21 35.77 -73.94 17.95
N PHE A 22 34.72 -73.16 17.70
CA PHE A 22 34.61 -72.29 16.52
C PHE A 22 34.51 -70.80 16.89
N LYS A 23 34.58 -70.45 18.19
CA LYS A 23 34.44 -69.09 18.70
C LYS A 23 33.17 -68.40 18.19
N LEU A 24 32.06 -69.15 18.25
CA LEU A 24 30.73 -68.69 17.83
C LEU A 24 29.95 -68.17 19.03
N ASP A 25 28.98 -67.29 18.78
CA ASP A 25 28.06 -66.81 19.82
C ASP A 25 26.94 -67.83 20.11
N ASP A 26 26.26 -67.69 21.24
CA ASP A 26 25.24 -68.66 21.68
C ASP A 26 24.12 -68.86 20.65
N GLU A 27 23.71 -67.76 20.01
CA GLU A 27 22.69 -67.74 18.96
C GLU A 27 23.15 -68.44 17.67
N GLN A 28 24.40 -68.20 17.25
CA GLN A 28 25.00 -68.86 16.09
C GLN A 28 25.14 -70.38 16.32
N VAL A 29 25.50 -70.80 17.52
CA VAL A 29 25.62 -72.22 17.86
C VAL A 29 24.25 -72.91 17.87
N SER A 30 23.23 -72.25 18.43
CA SER A 30 21.85 -72.75 18.39
C SER A 30 21.35 -72.88 16.96
N ALA A 31 21.58 -71.87 16.11
CA ALA A 31 21.24 -71.92 14.70
C ALA A 31 21.90 -73.11 14.00
N VAL A 32 23.20 -73.36 14.23
CA VAL A 32 23.93 -74.50 13.65
C VAL A 32 23.38 -75.86 14.09
N LEU A 33 22.93 -75.98 15.36
CA LEU A 33 22.33 -77.22 15.88
C LEU A 33 20.94 -77.49 15.29
N GLU A 34 20.25 -76.46 14.82
CA GLU A 34 18.90 -76.52 14.26
C GLU A 34 18.89 -76.64 12.72
N ILE A 35 20.07 -76.60 12.07
CA ILE A 35 20.18 -76.78 10.61
C ILE A 35 19.72 -78.20 10.22
N PRO A 36 18.71 -78.33 9.35
CA PRO A 36 18.32 -79.62 8.81
C PRO A 36 19.31 -80.10 7.74
N LEU A 37 19.56 -81.41 7.67
CA LEU A 37 20.62 -81.99 6.83
C LEU A 37 20.48 -81.66 5.32
N TYR A 38 19.27 -81.47 4.81
CA TYR A 38 19.06 -81.13 3.39
C TYR A 38 19.63 -79.75 3.02
N ARG A 39 19.83 -78.84 3.99
CA ARG A 39 20.47 -77.53 3.76
C ARG A 39 21.96 -77.61 3.46
N LEU A 40 22.55 -78.80 3.60
CA LEU A 40 23.96 -79.07 3.26
C LEU A 40 24.14 -79.44 1.77
N VAL A 41 23.06 -79.56 1.00
CA VAL A 41 23.11 -79.80 -0.45
C VAL A 41 23.75 -78.60 -1.16
N ALA A 42 24.57 -78.86 -2.19
CA ALA A 42 25.33 -77.83 -2.89
C ALA A 42 24.48 -76.63 -3.35
N MET A 43 23.31 -76.88 -3.93
CA MET A 43 22.37 -75.82 -4.35
C MET A 43 21.88 -74.95 -3.19
N GLU A 44 21.65 -75.53 -2.01
CA GLU A 44 21.22 -74.75 -0.84
C GLU A 44 22.39 -73.93 -0.28
N VAL A 45 23.60 -74.46 -0.32
CA VAL A 45 24.82 -73.72 0.05
C VAL A 45 25.06 -72.56 -0.91
N GLU A 46 24.90 -72.76 -2.22
CA GLU A 46 25.03 -71.70 -3.22
C GLU A 46 24.03 -70.57 -2.98
N LYS A 47 22.75 -70.88 -2.75
CA LYS A 47 21.73 -69.86 -2.40
C LYS A 47 22.12 -69.04 -1.17
N ILE A 48 22.65 -69.69 -0.13
CA ILE A 48 23.10 -69.00 1.09
C ILE A 48 24.29 -68.08 0.79
N LEU A 49 25.22 -68.51 -0.06
CA LEU A 49 26.37 -67.69 -0.47
C LEU A 49 25.94 -66.50 -1.32
N GLU A 50 24.95 -66.67 -2.20
CA GLU A 50 24.36 -65.59 -2.99
C GLU A 50 23.65 -64.57 -2.08
N GLU A 51 22.79 -65.04 -1.19
CA GLU A 51 22.09 -64.19 -0.21
C GLU A 51 23.10 -63.43 0.66
N GLN A 52 24.15 -64.11 1.15
CA GLN A 52 25.22 -63.47 1.92
C GLN A 52 25.90 -62.36 1.11
N LYS A 53 26.14 -62.58 -0.19
CA LYS A 53 26.77 -61.60 -1.07
C LYS A 53 25.86 -60.39 -1.29
N GLU A 54 24.57 -60.60 -1.51
CA GLU A 54 23.57 -59.53 -1.63
C GLU A 54 23.48 -58.70 -0.35
N LYS A 55 23.33 -59.36 0.82
CA LYS A 55 23.27 -58.69 2.12
C LYS A 55 24.56 -57.94 2.45
N SER A 56 25.71 -58.48 2.06
CA SER A 56 27.00 -57.79 2.21
C SER A 56 27.09 -56.54 1.32
N LYS A 57 26.55 -56.60 0.09
CA LYS A 57 26.47 -55.45 -0.83
C LYS A 57 25.53 -54.37 -0.28
N GLU A 58 24.34 -54.77 0.17
CA GLU A 58 23.36 -53.90 0.81
C GLU A 58 23.96 -53.20 2.04
N LYS A 59 24.59 -53.96 2.94
CA LYS A 59 25.29 -53.44 4.12
C LYS A 59 26.34 -52.40 3.74
N LYS A 60 27.19 -52.68 2.74
CA LYS A 60 28.23 -51.74 2.29
C LYS A 60 27.62 -50.45 1.74
N GLN A 61 26.55 -50.56 0.95
CA GLN A 61 25.86 -49.42 0.38
C GLN A 61 25.28 -48.53 1.48
N THR A 62 24.50 -49.11 2.40
CA THR A 62 23.88 -48.41 3.54
C THR A 62 24.93 -47.78 4.44
N GLN A 63 26.00 -48.50 4.79
CA GLN A 63 27.10 -47.93 5.57
C GLN A 63 27.82 -46.79 4.83
N SER A 64 27.94 -46.86 3.50
CA SER A 64 28.56 -45.78 2.73
C SER A 64 27.71 -44.50 2.71
N ILE A 65 26.39 -44.64 2.80
CA ILE A 65 25.44 -43.54 2.89
C ILE A 65 25.50 -42.93 4.30
N LEU A 66 25.37 -43.77 5.34
CA LEU A 66 25.40 -43.33 6.74
C LEU A 66 26.71 -42.65 7.16
N LYS A 67 27.83 -42.96 6.50
CA LYS A 67 29.14 -42.33 6.78
C LYS A 67 29.31 -40.95 6.14
N SER A 68 28.41 -40.52 5.27
CA SER A 68 28.58 -39.30 4.48
C SER A 68 27.28 -38.51 4.43
N ASP A 69 27.21 -37.43 5.20
CA ASP A 69 26.05 -36.53 5.22
C ASP A 69 25.67 -36.04 3.82
N LYS A 70 26.67 -35.78 2.96
CA LYS A 70 26.43 -35.41 1.56
C LYS A 70 25.55 -36.42 0.82
N LYS A 71 25.83 -37.73 0.97
CA LYS A 71 25.06 -38.78 0.29
C LYS A 71 23.65 -38.91 0.85
N ILE A 72 23.47 -38.65 2.15
CA ILE A 72 22.15 -38.62 2.78
C ILE A 72 21.34 -37.47 2.16
N TRP A 73 21.90 -36.27 2.10
CA TRP A 73 21.24 -35.12 1.48
C TRP A 73 20.98 -35.30 -0.01
N ASP A 74 21.89 -35.95 -0.75
CA ASP A 74 21.66 -36.28 -2.17
C ASP A 74 20.47 -37.22 -2.35
N ILE A 75 20.23 -38.17 -1.43
CA ILE A 75 19.06 -39.06 -1.45
C ILE A 75 17.80 -38.27 -1.12
N VAL A 76 17.82 -37.48 -0.04
CA VAL A 76 16.67 -36.66 0.36
C VAL A 76 16.26 -35.69 -0.75
N GLN A 77 17.23 -35.06 -1.42
CA GLN A 77 16.96 -34.17 -2.54
C GLN A 77 16.29 -34.91 -3.70
N LYS A 78 16.75 -36.12 -4.03
CA LYS A 78 16.12 -36.95 -5.07
C LYS A 78 14.70 -37.34 -4.70
N GLU A 79 14.47 -37.78 -3.46
CA GLU A 79 13.14 -38.12 -2.97
C GLU A 79 12.19 -36.92 -3.02
N LEU A 80 12.65 -35.73 -2.62
CA LEU A 80 11.87 -34.50 -2.70
C LEU A 80 11.55 -34.11 -4.15
N HIS A 81 12.48 -34.26 -5.09
CA HIS A 81 12.22 -34.03 -6.50
C HIS A 81 11.21 -35.03 -7.08
N GLU A 82 11.29 -36.31 -6.71
CA GLU A 82 10.29 -37.30 -7.12
C GLU A 82 8.89 -36.96 -6.59
N ILE A 83 8.79 -36.41 -5.38
CA ILE A 83 7.52 -35.94 -4.81
C ILE A 83 7.00 -34.73 -5.58
N ASP A 84 7.86 -33.75 -5.88
CA ASP A 84 7.50 -32.56 -6.67
C ASP A 84 7.03 -32.95 -8.09
N GLU A 85 7.67 -33.92 -8.74
CA GLU A 85 7.23 -34.41 -10.06
C GLU A 85 5.90 -35.18 -10.00
N LYS A 86 5.66 -35.96 -8.94
CA LYS A 86 4.43 -36.76 -8.79
C LYS A 86 3.23 -35.92 -8.36
N PHE A 87 3.44 -34.88 -7.55
CA PHE A 87 2.37 -34.16 -6.84
C PHE A 87 2.42 -32.64 -7.02
N GLY A 88 3.38 -32.09 -7.75
CA GLY A 88 3.52 -30.66 -7.96
C GLY A 88 2.36 -30.06 -8.77
N ASP A 89 1.83 -28.95 -8.29
CA ASP A 89 0.79 -28.18 -8.96
C ASP A 89 1.22 -26.73 -9.22
N LYS A 90 0.60 -26.09 -10.22
CA LYS A 90 0.86 -24.67 -10.49
C LYS A 90 0.15 -23.83 -9.44
N ARG A 91 0.86 -22.83 -8.89
CA ARG A 91 0.27 -21.86 -7.96
C ARG A 91 -0.99 -21.22 -8.55
N ARG A 92 -2.12 -21.45 -7.89
CA ARG A 92 -3.43 -20.93 -8.31
C ARG A 92 -3.61 -19.43 -8.06
N THR A 93 -2.86 -18.86 -7.13
CA THR A 93 -2.96 -17.45 -6.72
C THR A 93 -1.82 -16.61 -7.26
N LYS A 94 -2.10 -15.35 -7.61
CA LYS A 94 -1.09 -14.36 -7.99
C LYS A 94 -0.87 -13.40 -6.83
N ILE A 95 0.39 -13.16 -6.47
CA ILE A 95 0.74 -12.14 -5.48
C ILE A 95 0.65 -10.79 -6.20
N LYS A 96 -0.24 -9.92 -5.73
CA LYS A 96 -0.33 -8.54 -6.17
C LYS A 96 0.02 -7.64 -4.99
N THR A 97 0.86 -6.66 -5.22
CA THR A 97 1.02 -5.53 -4.30
C THR A 97 -0.24 -4.70 -4.41
N ILE A 98 -1.09 -4.74 -3.39
CA ILE A 98 -2.24 -3.84 -3.28
C ILE A 98 -1.69 -2.54 -2.71
N GLU A 99 -1.75 -1.46 -3.48
CA GLU A 99 -1.62 -0.13 -2.91
C GLU A 99 -2.78 0.03 -1.90
N LEU A 100 -2.44 0.16 -0.62
CA LEU A 100 -3.43 0.47 0.41
C LEU A 100 -4.18 1.72 -0.06
N VAL A 101 -5.50 1.59 -0.25
CA VAL A 101 -6.36 2.74 -0.52
C VAL A 101 -6.34 3.58 0.75
N GLU A 102 -5.51 4.61 0.78
CA GLU A 102 -5.51 5.61 1.84
C GLU A 102 -6.83 6.36 1.76
N TYR A 103 -7.71 6.11 2.72
CA TYR A 103 -8.97 6.82 2.85
C TYR A 103 -8.70 8.24 3.35
N ASN A 104 -8.78 9.22 2.46
CA ASN A 104 -8.73 10.62 2.84
C ASN A 104 -10.14 11.09 3.20
N ALA A 105 -10.33 11.65 4.41
CA ALA A 105 -11.62 12.19 4.83
C ALA A 105 -12.18 13.25 3.85
N GLU A 106 -11.29 13.93 3.10
CA GLU A 106 -11.65 14.91 2.08
C GLU A 106 -12.40 14.31 0.88
N ASP A 107 -12.23 13.02 0.59
CA ASP A 107 -12.93 12.35 -0.52
C ASP A 107 -14.38 12.01 -0.18
N PHE A 108 -14.77 12.11 1.10
CA PHE A 108 -16.14 11.94 1.57
C PHE A 108 -16.93 13.25 1.66
N ILE A 109 -16.31 14.39 1.35
CA ILE A 109 -16.99 15.68 1.36
C ILE A 109 -17.89 15.77 0.13
N GLU A 110 -19.20 15.92 0.36
CA GLU A 110 -20.17 16.10 -0.71
C GLU A 110 -19.88 17.38 -1.50
N HIS A 111 -19.87 17.25 -2.83
CA HIS A 111 -19.64 18.33 -3.77
C HIS A 111 -20.94 19.10 -3.95
N GLU A 112 -21.12 20.18 -3.19
CA GLU A 112 -22.28 21.05 -3.25
C GLU A 112 -21.86 22.47 -3.61
N ASP A 113 -22.66 23.11 -4.47
CA ASP A 113 -22.53 24.54 -4.73
C ASP A 113 -23.00 25.32 -3.49
N ALA A 114 -22.15 26.24 -3.02
CA ALA A 114 -22.46 27.15 -1.94
C ALA A 114 -22.21 28.60 -2.35
N TYR A 115 -22.94 29.50 -1.73
CA TYR A 115 -22.86 30.94 -1.95
C TYR A 115 -22.33 31.61 -0.70
N LEU A 116 -21.23 32.34 -0.85
CA LEU A 116 -20.62 33.10 0.21
C LEU A 116 -20.97 34.57 0.07
N VAL A 117 -21.45 35.17 1.14
CA VAL A 117 -21.72 36.60 1.22
C VAL A 117 -20.80 37.21 2.26
N LEU A 118 -20.04 38.22 1.86
CA LEU A 118 -19.13 38.97 2.71
C LEU A 118 -19.66 40.40 2.89
N SER A 119 -19.64 40.88 4.12
CA SER A 119 -19.95 42.28 4.46
C SER A 119 -18.70 43.16 4.56
N LYS A 120 -18.86 44.49 4.52
CA LYS A 120 -17.75 45.45 4.63
C LYS A 120 -17.04 45.38 5.98
N ASN A 121 -17.77 45.04 7.04
CA ASN A 121 -17.19 44.85 8.38
C ASN A 121 -16.61 43.44 8.59
N GLY A 122 -16.54 42.61 7.56
CA GLY A 122 -15.91 41.29 7.63
C GLY A 122 -16.81 40.21 8.22
N TRP A 123 -18.12 40.28 8.05
CA TRP A 123 -19.02 39.17 8.40
C TRP A 123 -19.21 38.26 7.19
N LEU A 124 -18.91 36.98 7.37
CA LEU A 124 -19.01 35.96 6.33
C LEU A 124 -20.23 35.07 6.58
N ARG A 125 -21.03 34.86 5.54
CA ARG A 125 -22.18 33.96 5.55
C ARG A 125 -22.07 32.94 4.44
N LYS A 126 -22.48 31.71 4.73
CA LYS A 126 -22.54 30.60 3.76
C LYS A 126 -23.97 30.13 3.60
N PHE A 127 -24.45 30.14 2.37
CA PHE A 127 -25.79 29.70 1.98
C PHE A 127 -25.71 28.56 0.97
N LYS A 128 -26.72 27.68 0.97
CA LYS A 128 -26.85 26.60 -0.01
C LYS A 128 -27.44 27.09 -1.33
N THR A 129 -28.26 28.13 -1.29
CA THR A 129 -28.90 28.74 -2.45
C THR A 129 -28.43 30.18 -2.62
N LEU A 130 -28.56 30.71 -3.84
CA LEU A 130 -28.28 32.11 -4.11
C LEU A 130 -29.28 32.96 -3.31
N VAL A 131 -28.76 33.86 -2.48
CA VAL A 131 -29.54 34.84 -1.73
C VAL A 131 -29.19 36.21 -2.25
N GLU A 132 -30.21 37.00 -2.61
CA GLU A 132 -30.01 38.36 -3.07
C GLU A 132 -29.47 39.24 -1.93
N PRO A 133 -28.35 39.94 -2.12
CA PRO A 133 -27.72 40.74 -1.07
C PRO A 133 -28.61 41.79 -0.41
N GLY A 134 -29.61 42.31 -1.13
CA GLY A 134 -30.55 43.33 -0.64
C GLY A 134 -31.59 42.80 0.36
N THR A 135 -31.81 41.47 0.40
CA THR A 135 -32.75 40.83 1.34
C THR A 135 -32.11 40.52 2.70
N LEU A 136 -30.77 40.57 2.76
CA LEU A 136 -30.01 40.23 3.94
C LEU A 136 -29.97 41.40 4.93
N LYS A 137 -30.21 41.12 6.21
CA LYS A 137 -30.01 42.08 7.29
C LYS A 137 -28.52 42.17 7.62
N TYR A 138 -27.97 43.38 7.71
CA TYR A 138 -26.59 43.65 8.13
C TYR A 138 -26.58 44.26 9.54
N LYS A 139 -25.41 44.25 10.21
CA LYS A 139 -25.24 44.96 11.48
C LYS A 139 -25.31 46.48 11.25
N GLU A 140 -25.47 47.23 12.34
CA GLU A 140 -25.42 48.70 12.30
C GLU A 140 -24.11 49.17 11.64
N ASN A 141 -24.20 50.11 10.71
CA ASN A 141 -23.09 50.62 9.90
C ASN A 141 -22.35 49.54 9.07
N ASP A 142 -23.02 48.45 8.72
CA ASP A 142 -22.47 47.42 7.83
C ASP A 142 -23.28 47.35 6.52
N SER A 143 -22.63 46.93 5.46
CA SER A 143 -23.27 46.77 4.14
C SER A 143 -22.67 45.59 3.39
N PHE A 144 -23.35 45.18 2.33
CA PHE A 144 -22.82 44.23 1.37
C PHE A 144 -21.45 44.69 0.81
N LEU A 145 -20.54 43.73 0.65
CA LEU A 145 -19.25 43.93 -0.03
C LEU A 145 -19.18 43.08 -1.30
N THR A 146 -19.28 41.76 -1.18
CA THR A 146 -19.19 40.84 -2.33
C THR A 146 -19.91 39.53 -2.07
N THR A 147 -20.31 38.86 -3.16
CA THR A 147 -20.87 37.52 -3.15
C THR A 147 -20.08 36.64 -4.12
N VAL A 148 -19.83 35.40 -3.75
CA VAL A 148 -19.07 34.47 -4.58
C VAL A 148 -19.72 33.09 -4.51
N LYS A 149 -19.87 32.46 -5.68
CA LYS A 149 -20.24 31.05 -5.79
C LYS A 149 -18.99 30.19 -5.70
N VAL A 150 -19.01 29.17 -4.86
CA VAL A 150 -17.87 28.29 -4.60
C VAL A 150 -18.38 26.89 -4.28
N ASN A 151 -17.70 25.88 -4.78
CA ASN A 151 -17.94 24.51 -4.34
C ASN A 151 -17.36 24.21 -2.94
N THR A 152 -18.06 23.41 -2.13
CA THR A 152 -17.65 23.01 -0.76
C THR A 152 -16.23 22.43 -0.66
N ARG A 153 -15.76 21.70 -1.67
CA ARG A 153 -14.40 21.09 -1.69
C ARG A 153 -13.30 22.10 -2.01
N GLU A 154 -13.66 23.21 -2.64
CA GLU A 154 -12.72 24.18 -3.16
C GLU A 154 -12.32 25.24 -2.12
N PHE A 155 -11.31 26.01 -2.49
CA PHE A 155 -10.72 27.04 -1.66
C PHE A 155 -11.27 28.42 -2.02
N VAL A 156 -11.23 29.31 -1.03
CA VAL A 156 -11.60 30.71 -1.17
C VAL A 156 -10.45 31.58 -0.72
N ALA A 157 -10.08 32.54 -1.55
CA ALA A 157 -9.06 33.53 -1.24
C ALA A 157 -9.70 34.83 -0.75
N PHE A 158 -9.20 35.35 0.36
CA PHE A 158 -9.57 36.63 0.95
C PHE A 158 -8.41 37.60 0.83
N PHE A 159 -8.63 38.72 0.14
CA PHE A 159 -7.64 39.78 -0.04
C PHE A 159 -7.85 40.87 0.98
N THR A 160 -6.79 41.27 1.66
CA THR A 160 -6.85 42.29 2.70
C THR A 160 -6.26 43.63 2.27
N SER A 161 -6.58 44.68 3.02
CA SER A 161 -6.06 46.04 2.83
C SER A 161 -4.56 46.18 2.96
N ARG A 162 -3.90 45.20 3.61
CA ARG A 162 -2.44 45.14 3.74
C ARG A 162 -1.78 44.36 2.61
N GLY A 163 -2.53 43.95 1.58
CA GLY A 163 -2.01 43.15 0.47
C GLY A 163 -1.70 41.70 0.85
N MET A 164 -2.27 41.19 1.95
CA MET A 164 -2.17 39.78 2.32
C MET A 164 -3.32 38.99 1.69
N VAL A 165 -3.05 37.73 1.36
CA VAL A 165 -4.04 36.79 0.85
C VAL A 165 -4.17 35.63 1.82
N TYR A 166 -5.37 35.41 2.34
CA TYR A 166 -5.68 34.27 3.19
C TYR A 166 -6.51 33.27 2.42
N VAL A 167 -6.11 32.00 2.43
CA VAL A 167 -6.80 30.93 1.72
C VAL A 167 -7.47 30.01 2.72
N PHE A 168 -8.75 29.69 2.49
CA PHE A 168 -9.55 28.88 3.40
C PHE A 168 -10.35 27.82 2.66
N LYS A 169 -10.46 26.63 3.28
CA LYS A 169 -11.26 25.51 2.77
C LYS A 169 -12.72 25.70 3.15
N LEU A 170 -13.60 25.79 2.15
CA LEU A 170 -15.00 26.17 2.38
C LEU A 170 -15.80 25.17 3.23
N TYR A 171 -15.45 23.88 3.20
CA TYR A 171 -16.15 22.87 4.00
C TYR A 171 -16.08 23.14 5.52
N ASN A 172 -15.02 23.81 6.00
CA ASN A 172 -14.85 24.13 7.42
C ASN A 172 -15.85 25.21 7.90
N LEU A 173 -16.44 25.98 6.99
CA LEU A 173 -17.41 27.02 7.35
C LEU A 173 -18.82 26.41 7.47
N PRO A 174 -19.50 26.60 8.61
CA PRO A 174 -20.88 26.12 8.77
C PRO A 174 -21.86 26.93 7.91
N TYR A 175 -22.96 26.31 7.50
CA TYR A 175 -24.05 27.00 6.82
C TYR A 175 -24.74 27.98 7.78
N THR A 176 -24.89 29.22 7.34
CA THR A 176 -25.56 30.27 8.12
C THR A 176 -27.08 30.12 7.99
N ARG A 177 -27.74 29.66 9.06
CA ARG A 177 -29.21 29.53 9.09
C ARG A 177 -29.92 30.85 9.40
N ALA A 178 -29.43 31.57 10.40
CA ALA A 178 -29.98 32.85 10.83
C ALA A 178 -28.88 33.74 11.45
N GLY A 179 -29.10 35.05 11.45
CA GLY A 179 -28.17 36.02 12.04
C GLY A 179 -27.12 36.55 11.07
N PHE A 180 -26.03 37.08 11.62
CA PHE A 180 -25.06 37.86 10.85
C PHE A 180 -23.92 37.05 10.24
N GLY A 181 -23.83 35.74 10.53
CA GLY A 181 -22.72 34.88 10.11
C GLY A 181 -21.57 34.87 11.11
N GLU A 182 -20.40 34.45 10.64
CA GLU A 182 -19.17 34.41 11.44
C GLU A 182 -18.24 35.56 11.04
N PRO A 183 -17.57 36.24 11.99
CA PRO A 183 -16.59 37.25 11.64
C PRO A 183 -15.33 36.59 11.07
N VAL A 184 -14.80 37.12 9.97
CA VAL A 184 -13.58 36.60 9.32
C VAL A 184 -12.35 36.62 10.23
N GLN A 185 -12.35 37.46 11.26
CA GLN A 185 -11.31 37.53 12.30
C GLN A 185 -11.23 36.25 13.15
N ASN A 186 -12.30 35.44 13.21
CA ASN A 186 -12.25 34.14 13.86
C ASN A 186 -11.54 33.09 13.00
N LEU A 187 -11.57 33.27 11.67
CA LEU A 187 -10.98 32.33 10.71
C LEU A 187 -9.48 32.59 10.52
N PHE A 188 -9.05 33.85 10.64
CA PHE A 188 -7.68 34.27 10.37
C PHE A 188 -7.14 35.24 11.41
N LYS A 189 -5.83 35.15 11.67
CA LYS A 189 -5.11 36.12 12.50
C LYS A 189 -4.75 37.34 11.66
N PHE A 190 -5.55 38.40 11.80
CA PHE A 190 -5.33 39.68 11.15
C PHE A 190 -4.43 40.60 11.98
N ALA A 191 -3.68 41.46 11.30
CA ALA A 191 -2.96 42.55 11.94
C ALA A 191 -3.92 43.69 12.32
N ASP A 192 -3.49 44.58 13.21
CA ASP A 192 -4.34 45.65 13.73
C ASP A 192 -4.88 46.56 12.60
N GLY A 193 -6.20 46.80 12.59
CA GLY A 193 -6.87 47.56 11.54
C GLY A 193 -6.92 46.94 10.14
N GLU A 194 -6.51 45.68 9.97
CA GLU A 194 -6.59 44.97 8.68
C GLU A 194 -8.05 44.59 8.34
N LYS A 195 -8.46 44.91 7.10
CA LYS A 195 -9.83 44.67 6.61
C LYS A 195 -9.78 43.85 5.33
N VAL A 196 -10.77 42.99 5.14
CA VAL A 196 -10.94 42.25 3.89
C VAL A 196 -11.57 43.18 2.86
N ILE A 197 -10.97 43.26 1.67
CA ILE A 197 -11.41 44.09 0.55
C ILE A 197 -12.17 43.27 -0.47
N SER A 198 -11.71 42.05 -0.76
CA SER A 198 -12.35 41.19 -1.75
C SER A 198 -12.20 39.71 -1.41
N MET A 199 -13.07 38.92 -2.03
CA MET A 199 -13.11 37.47 -1.91
C MET A 199 -13.16 36.90 -3.33
N LEU A 200 -12.40 35.82 -3.56
CA LEU A 200 -12.32 35.15 -4.85
C LEU A 200 -12.48 33.64 -4.66
N SER A 201 -13.31 33.02 -5.50
CA SER A 201 -13.39 31.57 -5.62
C SER A 201 -12.16 31.05 -6.32
N LEU A 202 -11.49 30.06 -5.75
CA LEU A 202 -10.44 29.32 -6.45
C LEU A 202 -10.98 28.07 -7.17
N ASP A 203 -12.31 27.96 -7.27
CA ASP A 203 -12.95 26.92 -8.06
C ASP A 203 -12.58 27.06 -9.54
N PRO A 204 -11.99 26.02 -10.17
CA PRO A 204 -11.63 26.06 -11.59
C PRO A 204 -12.78 26.42 -12.52
N ALA A 205 -14.03 26.03 -12.19
CA ALA A 205 -15.19 26.35 -13.02
C ALA A 205 -15.53 27.84 -13.00
N GLU A 206 -15.47 28.47 -11.83
CA GLU A 206 -15.75 29.89 -11.63
C GLU A 206 -14.59 30.77 -12.15
N LEU A 207 -13.35 30.32 -11.98
CA LEU A 207 -12.18 30.99 -12.58
C LEU A 207 -12.24 30.98 -14.12
N ALA A 208 -12.73 29.88 -14.72
CA ALA A 208 -12.93 29.81 -16.16
C ALA A 208 -14.05 30.74 -16.66
N ALA A 209 -15.15 30.83 -15.90
CA ALA A 209 -16.24 31.77 -16.20
C ALA A 209 -15.82 33.24 -16.06
N ALA A 210 -14.95 33.55 -15.10
CA ALA A 210 -14.35 34.86 -14.89
C ALA A 210 -13.26 35.22 -15.92
N GLY A 211 -12.98 34.34 -16.89
CA GLY A 211 -11.99 34.55 -17.95
C GLY A 211 -10.54 34.39 -17.47
N GLN A 212 -10.29 33.78 -16.31
CA GLN A 212 -8.97 33.76 -15.68
C GLN A 212 -8.16 32.49 -15.97
N ILE A 213 -8.74 31.33 -16.34
CA ILE A 213 -8.00 30.11 -16.80
C ILE A 213 -8.91 29.21 -17.66
N PRO A 214 -8.48 28.60 -18.79
CA PRO A 214 -9.26 27.55 -19.45
C PRO A 214 -9.23 26.22 -18.65
N PRO A 215 -10.29 25.38 -18.72
CA PRO A 215 -10.32 24.10 -18.01
C PRO A 215 -9.26 23.14 -18.59
N THR A 216 -8.18 22.88 -17.84
CA THR A 216 -7.16 21.90 -18.22
C THR A 216 -7.71 20.48 -18.07
N LYS A 217 -7.78 19.76 -19.19
CA LYS A 217 -8.35 18.40 -19.32
C LYS A 217 -7.46 17.25 -18.82
N ASP A 218 -6.38 17.51 -18.09
CA ASP A 218 -5.45 16.48 -17.65
C ASP A 218 -5.37 16.39 -16.12
N SER A 219 -6.36 15.72 -15.52
CA SER A 219 -6.34 15.31 -14.11
C SER A 219 -5.87 13.85 -13.97
N SER A 220 -4.62 13.57 -14.33
CA SER A 220 -4.00 12.26 -14.05
C SER A 220 -2.73 12.33 -13.19
N ASN A 221 -2.21 13.51 -12.86
CA ASN A 221 -1.06 13.61 -11.95
C ASN A 221 -1.37 14.46 -10.72
N LYS A 222 -1.51 13.75 -9.59
CA LYS A 222 -1.51 14.28 -8.22
C LYS A 222 -0.15 14.91 -7.92
N SER A 223 0.01 16.22 -8.14
CA SER A 223 1.02 17.00 -7.42
C SER A 223 0.59 18.46 -7.35
N SER A 224 0.39 18.93 -6.11
CA SER A 224 -0.05 20.27 -5.71
C SER A 224 -1.30 20.82 -6.40
N ARG A 225 -2.46 20.70 -5.74
CA ARG A 225 -3.71 21.44 -6.03
C ARG A 225 -3.59 22.95 -5.73
N GLN A 226 -2.42 23.55 -5.90
CA GLN A 226 -2.26 25.00 -5.94
C GLN A 226 -2.29 25.40 -7.41
N THR A 227 -3.49 25.64 -7.93
CA THR A 227 -3.67 26.23 -9.25
C THR A 227 -2.97 27.59 -9.24
N ARG A 228 -1.92 27.77 -10.06
CA ARG A 228 -1.30 29.07 -10.27
C ARG A 228 -2.35 29.99 -10.90
N LEU A 229 -2.73 31.05 -10.21
CA LEU A 229 -3.51 32.15 -10.78
C LEU A 229 -2.57 32.92 -11.73
N SER A 230 -2.53 32.53 -13.00
CA SER A 230 -1.84 33.31 -14.03
C SER A 230 -2.81 34.32 -14.62
N PHE A 231 -2.45 35.60 -14.58
CA PHE A 231 -3.32 36.68 -15.08
C PHE A 231 -3.09 36.98 -16.57
N ALA A 232 -2.10 36.34 -17.20
CA ALA A 232 -1.64 36.68 -18.54
C ALA A 232 -1.48 35.44 -19.43
N ASP A 233 -2.59 34.87 -19.92
CA ASP A 233 -2.53 33.91 -21.02
C ASP A 233 -2.68 34.62 -22.38
N LYS A 234 -1.66 34.47 -23.23
CA LYS A 234 -1.47 35.19 -24.50
C LYS A 234 -2.47 34.85 -25.61
N ASN A 235 -3.41 33.91 -25.40
CA ASN A 235 -4.08 33.21 -26.51
C ASN A 235 -5.59 33.35 -26.64
N LYS A 236 -6.27 34.21 -25.85
CA LYS A 236 -7.66 34.63 -26.17
C LYS A 236 -7.80 36.11 -25.83
N GLY A 237 -8.45 36.87 -26.75
CA GLY A 237 -8.63 38.33 -26.76
C GLY A 237 -8.21 39.05 -25.48
N GLY A 238 -7.13 39.83 -25.58
CA GLY A 238 -6.42 40.40 -24.42
C GLY A 238 -7.37 40.99 -23.39
N LEU A 239 -7.34 40.43 -22.17
CA LEU A 239 -8.03 41.03 -21.04
C LEU A 239 -7.47 42.44 -20.85
N GLU A 240 -8.35 43.42 -20.81
CA GLU A 240 -7.98 44.82 -20.59
C GLU A 240 -8.42 45.23 -19.19
N GLY A 241 -7.48 45.74 -18.40
CA GLY A 241 -7.75 46.35 -17.11
C GLY A 241 -8.18 47.80 -17.29
N ILE A 242 -9.19 48.22 -16.53
CA ILE A 242 -9.58 49.62 -16.42
C ILE A 242 -9.46 50.03 -14.95
N ILE A 243 -8.68 51.08 -14.68
CA ILE A 243 -8.59 51.71 -13.37
C ILE A 243 -9.28 53.06 -13.45
N ILE A 244 -10.20 53.33 -12.53
CA ILE A 244 -10.88 54.62 -12.42
C ILE A 244 -10.53 55.23 -11.06
N GLY A 245 -9.90 56.38 -11.08
CA GLY A 245 -9.60 57.16 -9.88
C GLY A 245 -10.82 57.89 -9.34
N SER A 246 -10.81 58.19 -8.05
CA SER A 246 -11.86 59.00 -7.39
C SER A 246 -12.00 60.43 -7.95
N SER A 247 -10.98 60.90 -8.67
CA SER A 247 -10.96 62.18 -9.41
C SER A 247 -11.59 62.11 -10.80
N GLY A 248 -12.16 60.96 -11.20
CA GLY A 248 -12.87 60.79 -12.47
C GLY A 248 -11.98 60.41 -13.66
N TYR A 249 -10.67 60.28 -13.48
CA TYR A 249 -9.76 59.82 -14.53
C TYR A 249 -9.74 58.29 -14.62
N GLY A 250 -9.92 57.77 -15.83
CA GLY A 250 -9.86 56.35 -16.14
C GLY A 250 -8.67 56.00 -17.03
N PHE A 251 -7.91 54.98 -16.68
CA PHE A 251 -6.85 54.42 -17.51
C PHE A 251 -7.22 53.00 -17.94
N ARG A 252 -7.14 52.73 -19.24
CA ARG A 252 -7.33 51.40 -19.82
C ARG A 252 -5.98 50.88 -20.29
N PHE A 253 -5.61 49.68 -19.88
CA PHE A 253 -4.36 49.04 -20.28
C PHE A 253 -4.56 47.54 -20.50
N PRO A 254 -3.82 46.93 -21.44
CA PRO A 254 -3.87 45.49 -21.61
C PRO A 254 -3.12 44.81 -20.45
N LEU A 255 -3.72 43.76 -19.88
CA LEU A 255 -3.13 42.99 -18.77
C LEU A 255 -1.81 42.30 -19.16
N SER A 256 -1.56 42.10 -20.46
CA SER A 256 -0.28 41.61 -20.99
C SER A 256 0.92 42.50 -20.67
N ASN A 257 0.68 43.79 -20.36
CA ASN A 257 1.73 44.74 -20.04
C ASN A 257 2.12 44.70 -18.56
N LEU A 258 1.38 43.97 -17.72
CA LEU A 258 1.74 43.77 -16.32
C LEU A 258 2.75 42.64 -16.22
N VAL A 259 3.86 42.91 -15.52
CA VAL A 259 4.85 41.88 -15.19
C VAL A 259 4.35 41.11 -13.98
N GLU A 260 4.27 39.78 -14.10
CA GLU A 260 3.98 38.92 -12.95
C GLU A 260 5.14 39.01 -11.95
N THR A 261 4.93 39.71 -10.84
CA THR A 261 5.87 39.74 -9.73
C THR A 261 5.38 38.79 -8.64
N SER A 262 6.11 37.71 -8.39
CA SER A 262 5.89 36.89 -7.20
C SER A 262 6.45 37.62 -5.98
N ARG A 263 5.73 37.55 -4.85
CA ARG A 263 6.31 37.95 -3.56
C ARG A 263 7.51 37.05 -3.26
N SER A 264 8.70 37.64 -3.12
CA SER A 264 9.92 36.98 -2.65
C SER A 264 9.80 36.57 -1.18
#